data_AF-A0A2S7CC15-F1
#
_entry.id   AF-A0A2S7CC15-F1
#
_cell.length_a   1.000
_cell.length_b   1.000
_cell.length_c   1.000
_cell.angle_alpha   90.00
_cell.angle_beta   90.00
_cell.angle_gamma   90.00
#
_symmetry.space_group_name_H-M   'P 1'
#
loop_
_entity.id
_entity.type
_entity.pdbx_description
1 polymer ?
#
loop_
_entity_poly.entity_id
_entity_poly.type
_entity_poly.pdbx_seq_one_letter_code
_entity_poly.pdbx_strand_id
1 'polypeptide(L)'
;MSAPRPGTPGATRSCPHCKATILESAIICPACKHHLRFDSAAAQHAQPAPIVPLKVDGTIRHPADGDPWEYTVVVVVRNGKGEEIRRHVVDVGAMHAGEERGFTLAVEASAVRGSGRRTRH
;
A
#
# COMPACT_ATOMS: atom_id res chain seq x y z
N MET A 1 -16.16 9.02 7.92
CA MET A 1 -16.27 8.47 6.55
C MET A 1 -16.73 7.03 6.66
N SER A 2 -17.85 6.66 6.05
CA SER A 2 -18.35 5.28 6.06
C SER A 2 -17.42 4.38 5.25
N ALA A 3 -17.17 3.15 5.73
CA ALA A 3 -16.43 2.18 4.96
C ALA A 3 -17.14 1.89 3.63
N PRO A 4 -16.40 1.76 2.50
CA PRO A 4 -17.00 1.35 1.24
C PRO A 4 -17.73 0.01 1.43
N ARG A 5 -18.88 -0.15 0.77
CA ARG A 5 -19.65 -1.40 0.87
C ARG A 5 -18.82 -2.55 0.30
N PRO A 6 -18.93 -3.77 0.86
CA PRO A 6 -18.32 -4.95 0.24
C PRO A 6 -18.63 -5.02 -1.25
N GLY A 7 -17.62 -5.32 -2.06
CA GLY A 7 -17.73 -5.38 -3.52
C GLY A 7 -17.72 -4.02 -4.25
N THR A 8 -17.38 -2.91 -3.58
CA THR A 8 -17.18 -1.60 -4.22
C THR A 8 -15.70 -1.23 -4.32
N PRO A 9 -15.28 -0.39 -5.30
CA PRO A 9 -13.90 0.09 -5.37
C PRO A 9 -13.46 0.74 -4.05
N GLY A 10 -12.30 0.33 -3.55
CA GLY A 10 -11.77 0.80 -2.27
C GLY A 10 -12.31 0.06 -1.04
N ALA A 11 -13.22 -0.92 -1.19
CA ALA A 11 -13.60 -1.80 -0.08
C ALA A 11 -12.37 -2.51 0.48
N THR A 12 -12.26 -2.51 1.81
CA THR A 12 -11.10 -3.06 2.53
C THR A 12 -11.50 -4.22 3.42
N ARG A 13 -10.55 -5.13 3.67
CA ARG A 13 -10.64 -6.23 4.62
C ARG A 13 -9.31 -6.42 5.36
N SER A 14 -9.30 -7.21 6.43
CA SER A 14 -8.05 -7.60 7.10
C SER A 14 -7.47 -8.87 6.49
N CYS A 15 -6.17 -8.88 6.24
CA CYS A 15 -5.44 -10.06 5.81
C CYS A 15 -5.55 -11.16 6.88
N PRO A 16 -5.88 -12.42 6.52
CA PRO A 16 -6.01 -13.50 7.51
C PRO A 16 -4.65 -13.89 8.11
N HIS A 17 -3.56 -13.68 7.35
CA HIS A 17 -2.19 -14.09 7.71
C HIS A 17 -1.48 -13.08 8.60
N CYS A 18 -1.46 -11.81 8.20
CA CYS A 18 -0.70 -10.75 8.91
C CYS A 18 -1.57 -9.64 9.49
N LYS A 19 -2.90 -9.73 9.36
CA LYS A 19 -3.88 -8.75 9.86
C LYS A 19 -3.81 -7.34 9.25
N ALA A 20 -2.88 -7.08 8.31
CA ALA A 20 -2.84 -5.84 7.56
C ALA A 20 -4.18 -5.53 6.86
N THR A 21 -4.61 -4.27 6.85
CA THR A 21 -5.75 -3.82 6.06
C THR A 21 -5.37 -3.78 4.59
N ILE A 22 -6.14 -4.48 3.75
CA ILE A 22 -5.90 -4.65 2.32
C ILE A 22 -7.18 -4.40 1.53
N LEU A 23 -7.08 -4.19 0.22
CA LEU A 23 -8.25 -4.16 -0.64
C LEU A 23 -8.95 -5.53 -0.65
N GLU A 24 -10.28 -5.52 -0.65
CA GLU A 24 -11.08 -6.74 -0.77
C GLU A 24 -10.78 -7.51 -2.06
N SER A 25 -10.43 -6.80 -3.13
CA SER A 25 -10.03 -7.36 -4.42
C SER A 25 -8.62 -7.96 -4.45
N ALA A 26 -7.83 -7.86 -3.37
CA ALA A 26 -6.48 -8.39 -3.35
C ALA A 26 -6.50 -9.93 -3.32
N ILE A 27 -5.83 -10.56 -4.30
CA ILE A 27 -5.60 -12.02 -4.36
C ILE A 27 -4.33 -12.40 -3.60
N ILE A 28 -3.32 -11.52 -3.62
CA ILE A 28 -2.08 -11.64 -2.85
C ILE A 28 -2.04 -10.46 -1.88
N CYS A 29 -1.70 -10.72 -0.61
CA CYS A 29 -1.53 -9.64 0.36
C CYS A 29 -0.28 -8.81 0.01
N PRO A 30 -0.37 -7.49 -0.19
CA PRO A 30 0.80 -6.65 -0.49
C PRO A 30 1.82 -6.60 0.66
N ALA A 31 1.37 -6.83 1.90
CA ALA A 31 2.24 -6.79 3.07
C ALA A 31 3.01 -8.11 3.28
N CYS A 32 2.32 -9.26 3.29
CA CYS A 32 2.97 -10.55 3.60
C CYS A 32 3.20 -11.44 2.37
N LYS A 33 2.80 -11.03 1.17
CA LYS A 33 2.95 -11.76 -0.11
C LYS A 33 2.28 -13.14 -0.17
N HIS A 34 1.42 -13.48 0.80
CA HIS A 34 0.68 -14.73 0.79
C HIS A 34 -0.58 -14.63 -0.09
N HIS A 35 -0.90 -15.74 -0.76
CA HIS A 35 -2.16 -15.90 -1.48
C HIS A 35 -3.34 -15.94 -0.49
N LEU A 36 -4.42 -15.29 -0.88
CA LEU A 36 -5.62 -15.10 -0.10
C LEU A 36 -6.71 -16.02 -0.64
N ARG A 37 -7.25 -16.91 0.19
CA ARG A 37 -8.18 -17.97 -0.22
C ARG A 37 -9.65 -17.51 -0.22
N PHE A 38 -9.93 -16.27 -0.61
CA PHE A 38 -11.28 -15.70 -0.52
C PHE A 38 -12.09 -15.82 -1.82
N ASP A 39 -11.54 -16.43 -2.86
CA ASP A 39 -12.12 -16.34 -4.20
C ASP A 39 -13.29 -17.29 -4.42
N SER A 40 -14.42 -16.68 -4.81
CA SER A 40 -15.42 -17.30 -5.69
C SER A 40 -14.91 -17.23 -7.14
N ALA A 41 -15.36 -18.14 -8.00
CA ALA A 41 -14.85 -18.38 -9.36
C ALA A 41 -14.66 -17.14 -10.27
N ALA A 42 -15.28 -16.00 -9.95
CA ALA A 42 -15.12 -14.74 -10.70
C ALA A 42 -13.76 -14.04 -10.50
N ALA A 43 -13.07 -14.27 -9.38
CA ALA A 43 -11.78 -13.64 -9.08
C ALA A 43 -10.56 -14.40 -9.66
N GLN A 44 -10.80 -15.59 -10.24
CA GLN A 44 -9.79 -16.38 -10.97
C GLN A 44 -9.52 -15.85 -12.39
N HIS A 45 -10.30 -14.87 -12.87
CA HIS A 45 -9.98 -14.19 -14.12
C HIS A 45 -8.74 -13.32 -13.86
N ALA A 46 -7.63 -13.67 -14.53
CA ALA A 46 -6.33 -13.01 -14.42
C ALA A 46 -6.49 -11.48 -14.34
N GLN A 47 -6.37 -10.95 -13.12
CA GLN A 47 -6.32 -9.51 -12.92
C GLN A 47 -5.09 -9.02 -13.70
N PRO A 48 -5.24 -8.00 -14.57
CA PRO A 48 -4.08 -7.42 -15.22
C PRO A 48 -3.07 -6.97 -14.15
N ALA A 49 -1.79 -7.10 -14.47
CA ALA A 49 -0.73 -6.67 -13.56
C ALA A 49 -1.01 -5.22 -13.09
N PRO A 50 -0.81 -4.93 -11.79
CA PRO A 50 -1.01 -3.58 -11.29
C PRO A 50 -0.07 -2.62 -12.01
N ILE A 51 -0.57 -1.41 -12.31
CA ILE A 51 0.29 -0.30 -12.72
C ILE A 51 0.92 0.33 -11.48
N VAL A 52 2.12 0.90 -11.64
CA VAL A 52 2.87 1.56 -10.55
C VAL A 52 3.00 3.04 -10.85
N PRO A 53 1.95 3.86 -10.63
CA PRO A 53 1.98 5.29 -10.93
C PRO A 53 3.05 6.09 -10.18
N LEU A 54 3.52 5.61 -9.03
CA LEU A 54 4.61 6.24 -8.28
C LEU A 54 5.52 5.18 -7.69
N LYS A 55 6.83 5.31 -7.94
CA LYS A 55 7.87 4.54 -7.28
C LYS A 55 9.00 5.47 -6.88
N VAL A 56 9.41 5.40 -5.62
CA VAL A 56 10.56 6.13 -5.06
C VAL A 56 11.47 5.11 -4.41
N ASP A 57 12.71 5.05 -4.88
CA ASP A 57 13.78 4.24 -4.31
C ASP A 57 14.86 5.19 -3.78
N GLY A 58 15.35 4.95 -2.57
CA GLY A 58 16.38 5.77 -1.97
C GLY A 58 17.11 5.06 -0.84
N THR A 59 18.32 5.53 -0.54
CA THR A 59 19.11 5.06 0.58
C THR A 59 19.51 6.23 1.46
N ILE A 60 19.71 5.95 2.75
CA ILE A 60 20.40 6.85 3.66
C ILE A 60 21.65 6.13 4.15
N ARG A 61 22.75 6.89 4.28
CA ARG A 61 24.01 6.37 4.78
C ARG A 61 24.47 7.23 5.94
N HIS A 62 24.79 6.58 7.05
CA HIS A 62 25.39 7.22 8.19
C HIS A 62 26.90 7.43 7.91
N PRO A 63 27.47 8.61 8.20
CA PRO A 63 28.91 8.82 8.07
C PRO A 63 29.71 7.82 8.93
N ALA A 64 30.96 7.55 8.55
CA ALA A 64 31.79 6.58 9.27
C ALA A 64 32.15 7.04 10.70
N ASP A 65 32.11 8.36 10.95
CA ASP A 65 32.69 8.96 12.16
C ASP A 65 31.67 9.87 12.88
N GLY A 66 30.46 9.37 13.17
CA GLY A 66 29.41 10.17 13.81
C GLY A 66 28.65 9.44 14.92
N ASP A 67 27.97 10.22 15.76
CA ASP A 67 27.05 9.72 16.78
C ASP A 67 25.81 9.07 16.15
N PRO A 68 25.21 8.04 16.80
CA PRO A 68 24.05 7.34 16.25
C PRO A 68 22.87 8.27 15.91
N TRP A 69 22.19 7.96 14.80
CA TRP A 69 20.94 8.62 14.41
C TRP A 69 19.75 7.81 14.86
N GLU A 70 18.70 8.46 15.34
CA GLU A 70 17.35 7.89 15.37
C GLU A 70 16.57 8.41 14.17
N TYR A 71 15.77 7.55 13.53
CA TYR A 71 14.97 7.91 12.37
C TYR A 71 13.54 7.41 12.47
N THR A 72 12.66 8.09 11.75
CA THR A 72 11.25 7.71 11.57
C THR A 72 10.90 7.83 10.09
N VAL A 73 10.38 6.76 9.51
CA VAL A 73 9.83 6.75 8.14
C VAL A 73 8.34 7.00 8.21
N VAL A 74 7.89 8.09 7.60
CA VAL A 74 6.47 8.49 7.59
C VAL A 74 5.98 8.65 6.16
N VAL A 75 4.81 8.07 5.87
CA VAL A 75 4.08 8.32 4.63
C VAL A 75 2.89 9.23 4.92
N VAL A 76 2.84 10.36 4.21
CA VAL A 76 1.74 11.31 4.28
C VAL A 76 1.03 11.32 2.93
N VAL A 77 -0.27 11.04 2.95
CA VAL A 77 -1.14 11.11 1.76
C VAL A 77 -1.89 12.44 1.82
N ARG A 78 -1.83 13.20 0.73
CA ARG A 78 -2.55 14.47 0.56
C ARG A 78 -3.54 14.40 -0.59
N ASN A 79 -4.60 15.19 -0.52
CA ASN A 79 -5.54 15.34 -1.63
C ASN A 79 -5.02 16.36 -2.68
N GLY A 80 -5.80 16.57 -3.75
CA GLY A 80 -5.44 17.51 -4.82
C GLY A 80 -5.37 18.99 -4.41
N LYS A 81 -5.83 19.35 -3.20
CA LYS A 81 -5.69 20.69 -2.61
C LYS A 81 -4.45 20.81 -1.71
N GLY A 82 -3.70 19.72 -1.53
CA GLY A 82 -2.55 19.66 -0.62
C GLY A 82 -2.92 19.37 0.85
N GLU A 83 -4.20 19.13 1.16
CA GLU A 83 -4.64 18.82 2.53
C GLU A 83 -4.26 17.38 2.89
N GLU A 84 -3.73 17.17 4.10
CA GLU A 84 -3.41 15.84 4.61
C GLU A 84 -4.68 15.02 4.85
N ILE A 85 -4.77 13.86 4.19
CA ILE A 85 -5.88 12.91 4.36
C ILE A 85 -5.48 11.69 5.18
N ARG A 86 -4.18 11.40 5.28
CA ARG A 86 -3.63 10.32 6.11
C ARG A 86 -2.16 10.55 6.40
N ARG A 87 -1.75 10.18 7.62
CA ARG A 87 -0.36 10.03 8.03
C ARG A 87 -0.15 8.66 8.66
N HIS A 88 0.91 7.98 8.26
CA HIS A 88 1.25 6.66 8.78
C HIS A 88 2.75 6.54 9.01
N VAL A 89 3.13 6.12 10.22
CA VAL A 89 4.50 5.71 10.53
C VAL A 89 4.70 4.30 10.00
N VAL A 90 5.65 4.14 9.08
CA VAL A 90 5.97 2.85 8.44
C VAL A 90 7.04 2.11 9.22
N ASP A 91 8.08 2.82 9.65
CA ASP A 91 9.22 2.26 10.37
C ASP A 91 9.85 3.30 11.28
N VAL A 92 10.50 2.84 12.36
CA VAL A 92 11.34 3.64 13.24
C VAL A 92 12.58 2.83 13.59
N GLY A 93 13.70 3.49 13.77
CA GLY A 93 14.92 2.78 14.13
C GLY A 93 16.07 3.70 14.44
N ALA A 94 17.23 3.10 14.62
CA ALA A 94 18.49 3.80 14.76
C ALA A 94 19.48 3.37 13.68
N MET A 95 20.44 4.23 13.38
CA MET A 95 21.58 3.96 12.52
C MET A 95 22.88 4.33 13.22
N HIS A 96 23.85 3.42 13.15
CA HIS A 96 25.19 3.61 13.68
C HIS A 96 26.19 3.97 12.58
N ALA A 97 27.39 4.36 13.00
CA ALA A 97 28.53 4.67 12.15
C ALA A 97 28.71 3.68 10.99
N GLY A 98 28.75 4.20 9.76
CA GLY A 98 28.95 3.43 8.54
C GLY A 98 27.77 2.59 8.05
N GLU A 99 26.64 2.56 8.78
CA GLU A 99 25.45 1.82 8.34
C GLU A 99 24.76 2.49 7.15
N GLU A 100 24.12 1.67 6.32
CA GLU A 100 23.26 2.11 5.22
C GLU A 100 21.90 1.42 5.32
N ARG A 101 20.83 2.15 5.02
CA ARG A 101 19.48 1.60 4.88
C ARG A 101 18.86 2.03 3.56
N GLY A 102 18.24 1.08 2.87
CA GLY A 102 17.46 1.32 1.67
C GLY A 102 15.96 1.33 1.96
N PHE A 103 15.25 2.19 1.25
CA PHE A 103 13.81 2.36 1.34
C PHE A 103 13.21 2.38 -0.06
N THR A 104 12.14 1.61 -0.23
CA THR A 104 11.33 1.62 -1.45
C THR A 104 9.89 1.93 -1.07
N LEU A 105 9.33 2.96 -1.70
CA LEU A 105 7.90 3.25 -1.65
C LEU A 105 7.32 3.08 -3.05
N ALA A 106 6.23 2.31 -3.14
CA ALA A 106 5.49 2.15 -4.38
C ALA A 106 4.00 2.36 -4.13
N VAL A 107 3.34 3.08 -5.04
CA VAL A 107 1.88 3.13 -5.14
C VAL A 107 1.49 2.25 -6.30
N GLU A 108 0.83 1.14 -6.00
CA GLU A 108 0.28 0.22 -6.99
C GLU A 108 -1.21 0.47 -7.17
N ALA A 109 -1.69 0.41 -8.41
CA ALA A 109 -3.09 0.62 -8.74
C ALA A 109 -3.56 -0.36 -9.82
N SER A 110 -4.84 -0.73 -9.75
CA SER A 110 -5.49 -1.54 -10.79
C SER A 110 -6.80 -0.86 -11.20
N ALA A 111 -7.07 -0.80 -12.50
CA ALA A 111 -8.33 -0.27 -12.99
C ALA A 111 -9.47 -1.23 -12.62
N VAL A 112 -10.39 -0.76 -11.79
CA VAL A 112 -11.62 -1.49 -11.47
C VAL A 112 -12.74 -0.95 -12.35
N ARG A 113 -13.42 -1.81 -13.12
CA ARG A 113 -14.63 -1.39 -13.86
C ARG A 113 -15.68 -0.98 -12.83
N GLY A 114 -16.02 0.31 -12.78
CA GLY A 114 -17.13 0.78 -11.97
C GLY A 114 -18.42 0.09 -12.38
N SER A 115 -19.28 -0.23 -11.43
CA SER A 115 -20.64 -0.72 -11.70
C SER A 115 -21.48 0.41 -12.30
N GLY A 116 -21.23 0.73 -13.56
CA GLY A 116 -22.07 1.62 -14.35
C GLY A 116 -23.48 1.06 -14.39
N ARG A 117 -24.44 1.82 -13.84
CA ARG A 117 -25.88 1.59 -13.99
C ARG A 117 -26.17 1.43 -15.49
N ARG A 118 -26.45 0.20 -15.94
CA ARG A 118 -26.99 -0.03 -17.29
C ARG A 118 -28.32 0.71 -17.38
N THR A 119 -28.32 1.91 -17.97
CA THR A 119 -29.55 2.52 -18.46
C THR A 119 -30.03 1.66 -19.62
N ARG A 120 -31.11 0.91 -19.40
CA ARG A 120 -31.88 0.30 -20.49
C ARG A 120 -32.57 1.45 -21.21
N HIS A 121 -32.23 1.66 -22.48
CA HIS A 121 -33.08 2.34 -23.45
C HIS A 121 -33.65 1.29 -24.38
#